data_AF-A0A6V8PY44-F1
#
_entry.id   AF-A0A6V8PY44-F1
#
_cell.length_a   1.000
_cell.length_b   1.000
_cell.length_c   1.000
_cell.angle_alpha   90.00
_cell.angle_beta   90.00
_cell.angle_gamma   90.00
#
_symmetry.space_group_name_H-M   'P 1'
#
loop_
_entity.id
_entity.type
_entity.pdbx_description
1 polymer ?
#
loop_
_entity_poly.entity_id
_entity_poly.type
_entity_poly.pdbx_seq_one_letter_code
_entity_poly.pdbx_strand_id
1 'polypeptide(L)'
;MRRDSPGYQVIVIGAGHAGCEAALASARMGCQTLLLTINLDTIGLLPGSASIGGPGRGQLVREIDALGGEMAKAVDDTYIQMREVNLNKGPGVRTPRALVDRRAYGLRMKQRVEGQENLELRQTMVDEIGVDERGRKHIYTRLKEEFVTENVVVATGTFLEGRNFFGPVSIAAGRHGEISSERLTESLRKLGISFARAKIATPPQGKGRERGFGSAGNSGTRPHTFLVFS
;
A
#
# COMPACT_ATOMS: atom_id res chain seq x y z
N MET A 1 28.77 1.53 -17.32
CA MET A 1 27.99 0.77 -18.32
C MET A 1 26.54 1.24 -18.20
N ARG A 2 26.11 2.21 -19.04
CA ARG A 2 24.70 2.63 -19.10
C ARG A 2 23.96 1.55 -19.89
N ARG A 3 23.14 0.73 -19.23
CA ARG A 3 22.15 -0.06 -19.96
C ARG A 3 21.04 0.92 -20.33
N ASP A 4 20.86 1.16 -21.62
CA ASP A 4 19.66 1.78 -22.15
C ASP A 4 18.49 0.87 -21.72
N SER A 5 17.85 1.25 -20.62
CA SER A 5 16.67 0.55 -20.13
C SER A 5 15.55 0.76 -21.15
N PRO A 6 14.70 -0.25 -21.43
CA PRO A 6 13.50 -0.04 -22.23
C PRO A 6 12.76 1.19 -21.69
N GLY A 7 12.35 2.08 -22.60
CA GLY A 7 11.77 3.36 -22.22
C GLY A 7 10.46 3.15 -21.45
N TYR A 8 10.51 3.30 -20.13
CA TYR A 8 9.31 3.27 -19.30
C TYR A 8 8.54 4.57 -19.46
N GLN A 9 7.24 4.44 -19.72
CA GLN A 9 6.32 5.57 -19.82
C GLN A 9 5.77 5.98 -18.45
N VAL A 10 5.70 5.03 -17.52
CA VAL A 10 5.24 5.21 -16.14
C VAL A 10 6.17 4.47 -15.19
N ILE A 11 6.62 5.14 -14.14
CA ILE A 11 7.32 4.51 -13.01
C ILE A 11 6.49 4.68 -11.75
N VAL A 12 6.16 3.59 -11.08
CA VAL A 12 5.42 3.59 -9.81
C VAL A 12 6.38 3.24 -8.68
N ILE A 13 6.45 4.09 -7.66
CA ILE A 13 7.33 3.93 -6.50
C ILE A 13 6.51 3.46 -5.30
N GLY A 14 6.69 2.20 -4.92
CA GLY A 14 6.06 1.54 -3.77
C GLY A 14 4.97 0.57 -4.20
N ALA A 15 5.08 -0.70 -3.80
CA ALA A 15 4.11 -1.75 -4.11
C ALA A 15 3.06 -1.97 -3.01
N GLY A 16 2.57 -0.88 -2.41
CA GLY A 16 1.39 -0.90 -1.55
C GLY A 16 0.08 -1.00 -2.36
N HIS A 17 -1.07 -0.95 -1.70
CA HIS A 17 -2.38 -1.01 -2.38
C HIS A 17 -2.53 0.01 -3.50
N ALA A 18 -2.20 1.28 -3.23
CA ALA A 18 -2.27 2.35 -4.22
C ALA A 18 -1.30 2.13 -5.39
N GLY A 19 -0.07 1.68 -5.10
CA GLY A 19 0.93 1.45 -6.13
C GLY A 19 0.63 0.22 -7.00
N CYS A 20 0.03 -0.83 -6.43
CA CYS A 20 -0.43 -1.98 -7.20
C CYS A 20 -1.54 -1.57 -8.18
N GLU A 21 -2.57 -0.84 -7.72
CA GLU A 21 -3.65 -0.37 -8.61
C GLU A 21 -3.12 0.60 -9.68
N ALA A 22 -2.24 1.53 -9.30
CA ALA A 22 -1.64 2.47 -10.26
C ALA A 22 -0.81 1.74 -11.34
N ALA A 23 0.02 0.78 -10.94
CA ALA A 23 0.86 0.02 -11.86
C ALA A 23 0.04 -0.91 -12.77
N LEU A 24 -0.97 -1.59 -12.21
CA LEU A 24 -1.88 -2.41 -13.00
C LEU A 24 -2.69 -1.55 -13.97
N ALA A 25 -3.21 -0.40 -13.54
CA ALA A 25 -3.96 0.51 -14.39
C ALA A 25 -3.13 1.01 -15.57
N SER A 26 -1.91 1.53 -15.33
CA SER A 26 -1.06 2.02 -16.42
C SER A 26 -0.66 0.92 -17.39
N ALA A 27 -0.30 -0.26 -16.88
CA ALA A 27 0.07 -1.40 -17.71
C ALA A 27 -1.11 -1.93 -18.55
N ARG A 28 -2.33 -1.99 -17.99
CA ARG A 28 -3.56 -2.38 -18.70
C ARG A 28 -3.99 -1.37 -19.76
N MET A 29 -3.60 -0.10 -19.61
CA MET A 29 -3.75 0.93 -20.64
C MET A 29 -2.71 0.83 -21.76
N GLY A 30 -1.79 -0.15 -21.70
CA GLY A 30 -0.75 -0.37 -22.71
C GLY A 30 0.55 0.39 -22.46
N CYS A 31 0.71 1.05 -21.30
CA CYS A 31 1.93 1.78 -20.99
C CYS A 31 3.02 0.83 -20.47
N GLN A 32 4.24 0.95 -21.01
CA GLN A 32 5.42 0.28 -20.43
C GLN A 32 5.67 0.83 -19.02
N THR A 33 5.37 0.02 -18.01
CA THR A 33 5.33 0.42 -16.60
C THR A 33 6.40 -0.29 -15.80
N LEU A 34 7.11 0.45 -14.96
CA LEU A 34 8.04 -0.10 -13.97
C LEU A 34 7.51 0.11 -12.55
N LEU A 35 7.34 -0.96 -11.79
CA LEU A 35 7.01 -0.90 -10.37
C LEU A 35 8.26 -1.14 -9.51
N LEU A 36 8.67 -0.10 -8.78
CA LEU A 36 9.80 -0.13 -7.87
C LEU A 36 9.31 -0.39 -6.44
N THR A 37 9.94 -1.32 -5.73
CA THR A 37 9.61 -1.60 -4.33
C THR A 37 10.84 -2.04 -3.54
N ILE A 38 10.88 -1.74 -2.24
CA ILE A 38 11.99 -2.13 -1.36
C ILE A 38 12.02 -3.65 -1.18
N ASN A 39 10.85 -4.30 -1.19
CA ASN A 39 10.72 -5.73 -1.01
C ASN A 39 9.58 -6.28 -1.89
N LEU A 40 9.87 -7.25 -2.74
CA LEU A 40 8.89 -7.92 -3.62
C LEU A 40 8.00 -8.92 -2.86
N ASP A 41 8.37 -9.34 -1.66
CA ASP A 41 7.56 -10.24 -0.84
C ASP A 41 6.48 -9.51 -0.04
N THR A 42 6.54 -8.18 0.02
CA THR A 42 5.55 -7.35 0.74
C THR A 42 4.57 -6.62 -0.19
N ILE A 43 4.52 -7.02 -1.47
CA ILE A 43 3.55 -6.53 -2.45
C ILE A 43 2.13 -6.79 -1.94
N GLY A 44 1.28 -5.76 -1.96
CA GLY A 44 -0.11 -5.89 -1.52
C GLY A 44 -0.29 -6.27 -0.06
N LEU A 45 0.77 -6.18 0.77
CA LEU A 45 0.68 -6.51 2.19
C LEU A 45 -0.36 -5.62 2.87
N LEU A 46 -1.23 -6.24 3.66
CA LEU A 46 -2.15 -5.58 4.59
C LEU A 46 -1.46 -5.44 5.95
N PRO A 47 -0.82 -4.32 6.33
CA PRO A 47 -0.08 -4.20 7.59
C PRO A 47 -0.97 -4.04 8.83
N GLY A 48 -2.19 -3.52 8.66
CA GLY A 48 -3.15 -3.29 9.74
C GLY A 48 -4.25 -4.36 9.81
N SER A 49 -5.50 -3.93 9.73
CA SER A 49 -6.66 -4.82 9.77
C SER A 49 -6.74 -5.72 8.53
N ALA A 50 -7.09 -6.99 8.74
CA ALA A 50 -7.44 -7.93 7.68
C ALA A 50 -8.84 -7.70 7.08
N SER A 51 -9.42 -6.50 7.27
CA SER A 51 -10.75 -6.15 6.77
C SER A 51 -10.64 -5.18 5.60
N ILE A 52 -11.33 -5.48 4.50
CA ILE A 52 -11.48 -4.61 3.34
C ILE A 52 -12.96 -4.25 3.19
N GLY A 53 -13.24 -3.00 2.80
CA GLY A 53 -14.60 -2.44 2.76
C GLY A 53 -15.10 -1.93 4.12
N GLY A 54 -16.41 -1.99 4.33
CA GLY A 54 -17.10 -1.38 5.47
C GLY A 54 -17.48 0.08 5.26
N PRO A 55 -18.02 0.77 6.29
CA PRO A 55 -18.57 2.11 6.17
C PRO A 55 -17.58 3.09 5.54
N GLY A 56 -17.99 3.74 4.44
CA GLY A 56 -17.17 4.69 3.69
C GLY A 56 -16.08 4.08 2.80
N ARG A 57 -15.81 2.77 2.89
CA ARG A 57 -14.76 2.09 2.10
C ARG A 57 -15.32 1.06 1.13
N GLY A 58 -16.42 0.37 1.46
CA GLY A 58 -16.94 -0.70 0.60
C GLY A 58 -17.50 -0.18 -0.73
N GLN A 59 -18.02 1.05 -0.77
CA GLN A 59 -18.37 1.74 -2.01
C GLN A 59 -17.11 1.99 -2.87
N LEU A 60 -16.05 2.53 -2.27
CA LEU A 60 -14.79 2.77 -2.96
C LEU A 60 -14.19 1.48 -3.54
N VAL A 61 -14.28 0.36 -2.81
CA VAL A 61 -13.83 -0.96 -3.32
C VAL A 61 -14.63 -1.36 -4.57
N ARG A 62 -15.95 -1.13 -4.58
CA ARG A 62 -16.79 -1.39 -5.76
C ARG A 62 -16.54 -0.42 -6.91
N GLU A 63 -16.25 0.84 -6.62
CA GLU A 63 -15.89 1.83 -7.64
C GLU A 63 -14.55 1.47 -8.29
N ILE A 64 -13.56 1.04 -7.50
CA ILE A 64 -12.29 0.51 -8.02
C ILE A 64 -12.55 -0.69 -8.94
N ASP A 65 -13.43 -1.61 -8.54
CA ASP A 65 -13.79 -2.77 -9.38
C ASP A 65 -14.48 -2.36 -10.68
N ALA A 66 -15.43 -1.43 -10.63
CA ALA A 66 -16.14 -0.92 -11.79
C ALA A 66 -15.19 -0.23 -12.79
N LEU A 67 -14.11 0.39 -12.29
CA LEU A 67 -13.04 0.98 -13.11
C LEU A 67 -12.01 -0.06 -13.59
N GLY A 68 -12.21 -1.35 -13.29
CA GLY A 68 -11.33 -2.44 -13.72
C GLY A 68 -10.14 -2.70 -12.81
N GLY A 69 -10.15 -2.19 -11.58
CA GLY A 69 -9.13 -2.47 -10.56
C GLY A 69 -9.09 -3.93 -10.11
N GLU A 70 -8.14 -4.24 -9.24
CA GLU A 70 -7.89 -5.62 -8.79
C GLU A 70 -8.34 -5.90 -7.35
N MET A 71 -8.48 -4.85 -6.52
CA MET A 71 -8.76 -4.97 -5.09
C MET A 71 -10.00 -5.81 -4.77
N ALA A 72 -11.13 -5.59 -5.46
CA ALA A 72 -12.35 -6.36 -5.21
C ALA A 72 -12.20 -7.83 -5.59
N LYS A 73 -11.59 -8.11 -6.75
CA LYS A 73 -11.31 -9.49 -7.21
C LYS A 73 -10.39 -10.23 -6.25
N ALA A 74 -9.36 -9.55 -5.75
CA ALA A 74 -8.47 -10.11 -4.73
C ALA A 74 -9.21 -10.38 -3.41
N VAL A 75 -10.17 -9.54 -3.02
CA VAL A 75 -11.05 -9.80 -1.87
C VAL A 75 -11.92 -11.03 -2.11
N ASP A 76 -12.57 -11.13 -3.27
CA ASP A 76 -13.48 -12.24 -3.60
C ASP A 76 -12.74 -13.59 -3.61
N ASP A 77 -11.48 -13.63 -4.03
CA ASP A 77 -10.68 -14.85 -4.03
C ASP A 77 -10.13 -15.24 -2.65
N THR A 78 -10.16 -14.32 -1.66
CA THR A 78 -9.40 -14.50 -0.39
C THR A 78 -10.20 -14.19 0.88
N TYR A 79 -11.50 -13.90 0.76
CA TYR A 79 -12.33 -13.64 1.93
C TYR A 79 -12.53 -14.91 2.76
N ILE A 80 -12.42 -14.75 4.08
CA ILE A 80 -12.82 -15.74 5.08
C ILE A 80 -14.29 -15.53 5.43
N GLN A 81 -14.71 -14.27 5.52
CA GLN A 81 -16.08 -13.90 5.85
C GLN A 81 -16.46 -12.59 5.16
N MET A 82 -17.60 -12.55 4.50
CA MET A 82 -18.18 -11.32 3.97
C MET A 82 -19.52 -11.03 4.65
N ARG A 83 -19.77 -9.76 4.97
CA ARG A 83 -21.05 -9.31 5.52
C ARG A 83 -21.39 -7.91 5.03
N GLU A 84 -22.67 -7.65 4.88
CA GLU A 84 -23.17 -6.29 4.70
C GLU A 84 -23.28 -5.61 6.07
N VAL A 85 -22.75 -4.40 6.19
CA VAL A 85 -22.88 -3.59 7.40
C VAL A 85 -23.99 -2.56 7.25
N ASN A 86 -24.53 -2.07 8.37
CA ASN A 86 -25.63 -1.11 8.42
C ASN A 86 -26.96 -1.61 7.80
N LEU A 87 -27.25 -2.92 7.86
CA LEU A 87 -28.50 -3.50 7.34
C LEU A 87 -29.78 -2.83 7.88
N ASN A 88 -29.75 -2.41 9.15
CA ASN A 88 -30.86 -1.72 9.81
C ASN A 88 -31.04 -0.26 9.37
N LYS A 89 -30.16 0.26 8.50
CA LYS A 89 -30.23 1.61 7.93
C LYS A 89 -30.63 1.52 6.45
N GLY A 90 -30.95 2.68 5.88
CA GLY A 90 -31.38 2.80 4.49
C GLY A 90 -30.34 2.26 3.48
N PRO A 91 -30.77 1.80 2.30
CA PRO A 91 -29.89 1.16 1.30
C PRO A 91 -28.62 1.96 0.96
N GLY A 92 -28.71 3.29 0.89
CA GLY A 92 -27.58 4.15 0.52
C GLY A 92 -26.38 4.12 1.49
N VAL A 93 -26.58 3.69 2.74
CA VAL A 93 -25.50 3.59 3.74
C VAL A 93 -25.06 2.15 4.03
N ARG A 94 -25.70 1.17 3.36
CA ARG A 94 -25.29 -0.23 3.43
C ARG A 94 -24.05 -0.43 2.57
N THR A 95 -23.15 -1.30 3.03
CA THR A 95 -21.89 -1.50 2.34
C THR A 95 -21.26 -2.84 2.69
N PRO A 96 -20.63 -3.53 1.73
CA PRO A 96 -19.98 -4.80 1.99
C PRO A 96 -18.71 -4.60 2.83
N ARG A 97 -18.45 -5.54 3.72
CA ARG A 97 -17.19 -5.67 4.47
C ARG A 97 -16.75 -7.12 4.42
N ALA A 98 -15.52 -7.33 3.96
CA ALA A 98 -14.88 -8.63 3.96
C ALA A 98 -13.77 -8.68 5.01
N LEU A 99 -13.69 -9.80 5.73
CA LEU A 99 -12.49 -10.25 6.42
C LEU A 99 -11.76 -11.17 5.45
N VAL A 100 -10.49 -10.89 5.16
CA VAL A 100 -9.67 -11.65 4.22
C VAL A 100 -8.52 -12.36 4.92
N ASP A 101 -8.07 -13.46 4.34
CA ASP A 101 -6.77 -14.02 4.70
C ASP A 101 -5.66 -13.08 4.20
N ARG A 102 -4.89 -12.49 5.13
CA ARG A 102 -3.86 -11.49 4.79
C ARG A 102 -2.77 -12.06 3.88
N ARG A 103 -2.40 -13.33 4.07
CA ARG A 103 -1.34 -13.98 3.31
C ARG A 103 -1.86 -14.34 1.92
N ALA A 104 -3.06 -14.91 1.83
CA ALA A 104 -3.68 -15.21 0.55
C ALA A 104 -3.91 -13.93 -0.26
N TYR A 105 -4.40 -12.86 0.36
CA TYR A 105 -4.60 -11.56 -0.30
C TYR A 105 -3.29 -11.01 -0.88
N GLY A 106 -2.22 -10.97 -0.08
CA GLY A 106 -0.91 -10.51 -0.54
C GLY A 106 -0.38 -11.36 -1.70
N LEU A 107 -0.49 -12.69 -1.61
CA LEU A 107 -0.07 -13.59 -2.68
C LEU A 107 -0.89 -13.40 -3.96
N ARG A 108 -2.21 -13.25 -3.84
CA ARG A 108 -3.13 -13.04 -4.95
C ARG A 108 -2.89 -11.71 -5.67
N MET A 109 -2.52 -10.67 -4.93
CA MET A 109 -2.07 -9.39 -5.50
C MET A 109 -0.71 -9.53 -6.19
N LYS A 110 0.26 -10.17 -5.54
CA LYS A 110 1.60 -10.42 -6.10
C LYS A 110 1.50 -11.16 -7.45
N GLN A 111 0.74 -12.26 -7.50
CA GLN A 111 0.50 -13.02 -8.72
C GLN A 111 -0.06 -12.17 -9.87
N ARG A 112 -0.94 -11.21 -9.57
CA ARG A 112 -1.51 -10.33 -10.61
C ARG A 112 -0.51 -9.31 -11.12
N VAL A 113 0.24 -8.70 -10.22
CA VAL A 113 1.24 -7.70 -10.57
C VAL A 113 2.36 -8.38 -11.38
N GLU A 114 2.83 -9.55 -10.97
CA GLU A 114 3.87 -10.32 -11.68
C GLU A 114 3.39 -10.89 -13.03
N GLY A 115 2.10 -11.21 -13.14
CA GLY A 115 1.52 -11.77 -14.37
C GLY A 115 0.96 -10.73 -15.34
N GLN A 116 1.09 -9.43 -15.07
CA GLN A 116 0.53 -8.36 -15.90
C GLN A 116 1.48 -8.01 -17.05
N GLU A 117 0.98 -8.07 -18.28
CA GLU A 117 1.70 -7.58 -19.46
C GLU A 117 1.97 -6.07 -19.35
N ASN A 118 3.10 -5.61 -19.89
CA ASN A 118 3.59 -4.23 -19.83
C ASN A 118 3.97 -3.74 -18.42
N LEU A 119 4.11 -4.65 -17.44
CA LEU A 119 4.51 -4.33 -16.08
C LEU A 119 5.78 -5.08 -15.68
N GLU A 120 6.88 -4.34 -15.53
CA GLU A 120 8.13 -4.85 -14.96
C GLU A 120 8.20 -4.53 -13.46
N LEU A 121 8.74 -5.46 -12.67
CA LEU A 121 8.96 -5.29 -11.24
C LEU A 121 10.45 -5.25 -10.94
N ARG A 122 10.86 -4.30 -10.08
CA ARG A 122 12.25 -4.19 -9.63
C ARG A 122 12.32 -3.98 -8.13
N GLN A 123 13.05 -4.86 -7.46
CA GLN A 123 13.38 -4.65 -6.05
C GLN A 123 14.51 -3.64 -5.93
N THR A 124 14.19 -2.44 -5.47
CA THR A 124 15.16 -1.37 -5.25
C THR A 124 14.60 -0.29 -4.32
N MET A 125 15.50 0.48 -3.71
CA MET A 125 15.12 1.65 -2.92
C MET A 125 15.38 2.90 -3.75
N VAL A 126 14.36 3.72 -3.98
CA VAL A 126 14.52 5.03 -4.61
C VAL A 126 15.03 6.02 -3.59
N ASP A 127 16.11 6.73 -3.94
CA ASP A 127 16.73 7.76 -3.11
C ASP A 127 16.39 9.17 -3.60
N GLU A 128 16.23 9.37 -4.92
CA GLU A 128 16.05 10.71 -5.49
C GLU A 128 15.18 10.70 -6.75
N ILE A 129 14.41 11.78 -6.92
CA ILE A 129 13.67 12.13 -8.14
C ILE A 129 14.21 13.49 -8.60
N GLY A 130 14.82 13.51 -9.79
CA GLY A 130 15.19 14.72 -10.50
C GLY A 130 14.22 15.03 -11.63
N VAL A 131 14.18 16.29 -12.06
CA VAL A 131 13.42 16.74 -13.24
C VAL A 131 14.36 17.50 -14.16
N ASP A 132 14.42 17.12 -15.43
CA ASP A 132 15.25 17.81 -16.43
C ASP A 132 14.54 19.03 -17.03
N GLU A 133 15.25 19.80 -17.85
CA GLU A 133 14.72 21.00 -18.52
C GLU A 133 13.51 20.72 -19.43
N ARG A 134 13.35 19.47 -19.87
CA ARG A 134 12.23 19.02 -20.71
C ARG A 134 11.07 18.48 -19.88
N GLY A 135 11.19 18.49 -18.55
CA GLY A 135 10.18 17.99 -17.63
C GLY A 135 10.18 16.46 -17.45
N ARG A 136 11.20 15.75 -17.96
CA ARG A 136 11.36 14.29 -17.75
C ARG A 136 11.87 14.02 -16.35
N LYS A 137 11.42 12.90 -15.78
CA LYS A 137 11.71 12.55 -14.39
C LYS A 137 12.83 11.51 -14.40
N HIS A 138 13.87 11.79 -13.63
CA HIS A 138 15.01 10.91 -13.42
C HIS A 138 14.90 10.29 -12.03
N ILE A 139 14.79 8.97 -11.98
CA ILE A 139 14.63 8.19 -10.74
C ILE A 139 15.96 7.54 -10.41
N TYR A 140 16.59 7.97 -9.33
CA TYR A 140 17.86 7.43 -8.87
C TYR A 140 17.67 6.49 -7.69
N THR A 141 18.23 5.29 -7.80
CA THR A 141 18.14 4.28 -6.74
C THR A 141 19.33 4.35 -5.79
N ARG A 142 19.18 3.71 -4.63
CA ARG A 142 20.25 3.48 -3.64
C ARG A 142 21.46 2.78 -4.26
N LEU A 143 21.23 1.91 -5.24
CA LEU A 143 22.25 1.17 -5.98
C LEU A 143 22.85 1.97 -7.14
N LYS A 144 22.54 3.27 -7.24
CA LYS A 144 23.04 4.18 -8.30
C LYS A 144 22.58 3.78 -9.70
N GLU A 145 21.44 3.10 -9.79
CA GLU A 145 20.72 2.94 -11.05
C GLU A 145 19.94 4.22 -11.35
N GLU A 146 19.75 4.48 -12.64
CA GLU A 146 18.97 5.62 -13.14
C GLU A 146 17.88 5.09 -14.07
N PHE A 147 16.65 5.52 -13.83
CA PHE A 147 15.52 5.29 -14.74
C PHE A 147 14.94 6.63 -15.17
N VAL A 148 14.56 6.75 -16.44
CA VAL A 148 13.98 7.97 -17.00
C VAL A 148 12.56 7.67 -17.44
N THR A 149 11.63 8.58 -17.13
CA THR A 149 10.21 8.46 -17.48
C THR A 149 9.55 9.82 -17.63
N GLU A 150 8.45 9.86 -18.38
CA GLU A 150 7.58 11.04 -18.46
C GLU A 150 6.68 11.18 -17.22
N ASN A 151 6.31 10.05 -16.60
CA ASN A 151 5.33 10.02 -15.51
C ASN A 151 5.82 9.17 -14.34
N VAL A 152 5.57 9.68 -13.12
CA VAL A 152 5.93 9.02 -11.87
C VAL A 152 4.75 9.03 -10.92
N VAL A 153 4.45 7.88 -10.32
CA VAL A 153 3.47 7.75 -9.25
C VAL A 153 4.21 7.42 -7.95
N VAL A 154 4.08 8.27 -6.93
CA VAL A 154 4.69 8.05 -5.61
C VAL A 154 3.65 7.46 -4.66
N ALA A 155 3.78 6.16 -4.36
CA ALA A 155 2.86 5.38 -3.52
C ALA A 155 3.59 4.72 -2.34
N THR A 156 4.41 5.52 -1.65
CA THR A 156 5.36 5.08 -0.61
C THR A 156 4.71 4.71 0.73
N GLY A 157 3.42 4.98 0.93
CA GLY A 157 2.71 4.65 2.17
C GLY A 157 3.38 5.28 3.40
N THR A 158 3.64 4.47 4.44
CA THR A 158 4.22 4.92 5.72
C THR A 158 5.76 5.01 5.72
N PHE A 159 6.41 4.90 4.55
CA PHE A 159 7.87 4.75 4.48
C PHE A 159 8.65 6.08 4.49
N LEU A 160 8.07 7.17 3.97
CA LEU A 160 8.73 8.49 3.94
C LEU A 160 8.94 8.99 5.37
N GLU A 161 10.21 9.06 5.80
CA GLU A 161 10.62 9.37 7.18
C GLU A 161 9.79 8.63 8.25
N GLY A 162 9.42 7.39 7.94
CA GLY A 162 8.61 6.54 8.81
C GLY A 162 9.29 6.28 10.15
N ARG A 163 8.48 6.28 11.22
CA ARG A 163 8.93 5.94 12.57
C ARG A 163 7.90 5.07 13.29
N ASN A 164 8.39 3.98 13.89
CA ASN A 164 7.61 3.16 14.81
C ASN A 164 7.87 3.62 16.25
N PHE A 165 6.81 3.72 17.05
CA PHE A 165 6.87 4.16 18.44
C PHE A 165 6.41 3.03 19.38
N PHE A 166 7.26 2.71 20.36
CA PHE A 166 7.04 1.71 21.41
C PHE A 166 7.21 2.39 22.77
N GLY A 167 6.14 3.05 23.25
CA GLY A 167 6.21 3.91 24.42
C GLY A 167 7.26 5.02 24.21
N PRO A 168 8.32 5.11 25.03
CA PRO A 168 9.37 6.11 24.88
C PRO A 168 10.38 5.79 23.75
N VAL A 169 10.39 4.55 23.25
CA VAL A 169 11.34 4.12 22.22
C VAL A 169 10.79 4.48 20.84
N SER A 170 11.61 5.08 19.98
CA SER A 170 11.28 5.33 18.58
C SER A 170 12.35 4.77 17.66
N ILE A 171 11.93 4.12 16.57
CA ILE A 171 12.81 3.45 15.61
C ILE A 171 12.44 3.93 14.20
N ALA A 172 13.43 4.34 13.41
CA ALA A 172 13.25 4.69 12.00
C ALA A 172 12.87 3.44 11.20
N ALA A 173 11.65 3.43 10.66
CA ALA A 173 11.08 2.27 9.99
C ALA A 173 9.77 2.66 9.28
N GLY A 174 9.57 2.16 8.05
CA GLY A 174 8.31 2.37 7.34
C GLY A 174 7.17 1.50 7.87
N ARG A 175 7.48 0.23 8.13
CA ARG A 175 6.64 -0.75 8.83
C ARG A 175 7.51 -1.48 9.84
N HIS A 176 6.91 -2.24 10.76
CA HIS A 176 7.70 -2.99 11.72
C HIS A 176 8.68 -3.95 11.02
N GLY A 177 9.98 -3.81 11.30
CA GLY A 177 11.04 -4.59 10.66
C GLY A 177 11.46 -4.14 9.26
N GLU A 178 10.84 -3.10 8.70
CA GLU A 178 11.17 -2.57 7.36
C GLU A 178 11.83 -1.19 7.45
N ILE A 179 12.82 -0.96 6.61
CA ILE A 179 13.59 0.29 6.56
C ILE A 179 12.71 1.49 6.12
N SER A 180 12.99 2.68 6.65
CA SER A 180 12.39 3.94 6.21
C SER A 180 13.11 4.50 4.97
N SER A 181 12.44 5.38 4.22
CA SER A 181 13.03 6.15 3.11
C SER A 181 13.19 7.62 3.49
N GLU A 182 14.40 7.98 3.91
CA GLU A 182 14.73 9.35 4.33
C GLU A 182 15.17 10.21 3.14
N ARG A 183 16.03 9.67 2.27
CA ARG A 183 16.59 10.38 1.10
C ARG A 183 15.52 10.81 0.10
N LEU A 184 14.55 9.93 -0.18
CA LEU A 184 13.44 10.26 -1.07
C LEU A 184 12.58 11.40 -0.51
N THR A 185 12.38 11.42 0.80
CA THR A 185 11.61 12.51 1.45
C THR A 185 12.31 13.85 1.23
N GLU A 186 13.62 13.90 1.43
CA GLU A 186 14.41 15.10 1.19
C GLU A 186 14.43 15.51 -0.29
N SER A 187 14.55 14.56 -1.20
CA SER A 187 14.43 14.81 -2.64
C SER A 187 13.08 15.43 -3.02
N LEU A 188 11.98 14.91 -2.49
CA LEU A 188 10.65 15.46 -2.74
C LEU A 188 10.48 16.87 -2.16
N ARG A 189 11.09 17.17 -1.01
CA ARG A 189 11.12 18.55 -0.46
C ARG A 189 11.84 19.52 -1.39
N LYS A 190 12.95 19.10 -1.99
CA LYS A 190 13.69 19.92 -2.98
C LYS A 190 12.86 20.21 -4.23
N LEU A 191 11.90 19.34 -4.57
CA LEU A 191 10.91 19.57 -5.63
C LEU A 191 9.72 20.45 -5.17
N GLY A 192 9.76 21.00 -3.96
CA GLY A 192 8.73 21.88 -3.43
C GLY A 192 7.55 21.18 -2.77
N ILE A 193 7.62 19.87 -2.52
CA ILE A 193 6.55 19.12 -1.86
C ILE A 193 6.67 19.30 -0.34
N SER A 194 5.61 19.80 0.28
CA SER A 194 5.49 19.90 1.73
C SER A 194 4.86 18.63 2.32
N PHE A 195 5.26 18.27 3.54
CA PHE A 195 4.81 17.07 4.22
C PHE A 195 4.21 17.42 5.58
N ALA A 196 3.06 16.82 5.89
CA ALA A 196 2.53 16.72 7.24
C ALA A 196 2.77 15.32 7.80
N ARG A 197 2.94 15.19 9.12
CA ARG A 197 3.07 13.88 9.77
C ARG A 197 1.72 13.41 10.29
N ALA A 198 1.41 12.15 10.02
CA ALA A 198 0.27 11.45 10.61
C ALA A 198 0.78 10.27 11.44
N LYS A 199 0.15 10.02 12.58
CA LYS A 199 0.43 8.87 13.45
C LYS A 199 -0.74 7.91 13.42
N ILE A 200 -0.46 6.64 13.17
CA ILE A 200 -1.45 5.57 13.16
C ILE A 200 -1.03 4.54 14.20
N ALA A 201 -1.95 4.17 15.10
CA ALA A 201 -1.73 3.11 16.05
C ALA A 201 -2.14 1.76 15.45
N THR A 202 -1.31 0.74 15.65
CA THR A 202 -1.65 -0.66 15.32
C THR A 202 -1.74 -1.45 16.61
N PRO A 203 -2.85 -2.17 16.87
CA PRO A 203 -2.96 -2.98 18.09
C PRO A 203 -1.94 -4.13 18.07
N PRO A 204 -1.50 -4.61 19.26
CA PRO A 204 -0.60 -5.75 19.35
C PRO A 204 -1.25 -7.01 18.75
N GLN A 205 -0.46 -7.80 18.03
CA GLN A 205 -0.93 -9.09 17.49
C GLN A 205 -0.74 -10.18 18.56
N GLY A 206 -1.83 -10.72 19.09
CA GLY A 206 -1.81 -11.79 20.10
C GLY A 206 -2.05 -13.19 19.51
N LYS A 207 -1.44 -14.22 20.10
CA LYS A 207 -1.65 -15.63 19.71
C LYS A 207 -3.11 -16.04 19.93
N GLY A 208 -3.72 -16.67 18.94
CA GLY A 208 -5.13 -17.10 19.00
C GLY A 208 -5.38 -18.20 20.04
N ARG A 209 -4.42 -19.12 20.23
CA ARG A 209 -4.54 -20.29 21.12
C ARG A 209 -4.67 -19.94 22.61
N GLU A 210 -4.19 -18.76 23.01
CA GLU A 210 -4.22 -18.29 24.40
C GLU A 210 -5.49 -17.49 24.73
N ARG A 211 -6.37 -17.25 23.75
CA ARG A 211 -7.65 -16.57 23.97
C ARG A 211 -8.75 -17.59 24.23
N GLY A 212 -9.32 -17.56 25.43
CA GLY A 212 -10.53 -18.32 25.73
C GLY A 212 -11.72 -17.76 24.95
N PHE A 213 -12.17 -18.47 23.92
CA PHE A 213 -13.35 -18.08 23.12
C PHE A 213 -14.68 -18.55 23.73
N GLY A 214 -14.65 -19.31 24.84
CA GLY A 214 -15.83 -19.95 25.43
C GLY A 214 -16.88 -19.01 26.03
N SER A 215 -16.52 -17.75 26.34
CA SER A 215 -17.45 -16.73 26.86
C SER A 215 -17.52 -15.48 25.97
N ALA A 216 -16.92 -15.52 24.78
CA ALA A 216 -16.94 -14.40 23.84
C ALA A 216 -18.30 -14.35 23.11
N GLY A 217 -19.36 -14.09 23.87
CA GLY A 217 -20.63 -13.63 23.33
C GLY A 217 -20.44 -12.30 22.60
N ASN A 218 -21.40 -11.97 21.73
CA ASN A 218 -21.44 -10.79 20.87
C ASN A 218 -21.60 -9.46 21.66
N SER A 219 -20.97 -9.34 22.83
CA SER A 219 -20.99 -8.17 23.71
C SER A 219 -19.88 -7.20 23.30
N GLY A 220 -20.26 -5.97 22.97
CA GLY A 220 -19.39 -4.88 22.54
C GLY A 220 -18.40 -4.42 23.62
N THR A 221 -17.34 -5.19 23.84
CA THR A 221 -16.20 -4.77 24.62
C THR A 221 -15.38 -3.75 23.82
N ARG A 222 -15.43 -2.49 24.26
CA ARG A 222 -14.59 -1.40 23.74
C ARG A 222 -13.12 -1.77 24.00
N PRO A 223 -12.24 -1.80 22.99
CA PRO A 223 -10.82 -1.88 23.27
C PRO A 223 -10.40 -0.59 23.97
N HIS A 224 -9.57 -0.72 25.00
CA HIS A 224 -8.99 0.41 25.73
C HIS A 224 -8.39 1.42 24.73
N THR A 225 -9.00 2.60 24.65
CA THR A 225 -8.50 3.77 23.93
C THR A 225 -7.16 4.16 24.54
N PHE A 226 -6.07 4.00 23.79
CA PHE A 226 -4.82 4.68 24.13
C PHE A 226 -4.88 6.11 23.58
N LEU A 227 -4.67 7.06 24.48
CA LEU A 227 -4.75 8.51 24.26
C LEU A 227 -3.79 8.96 23.14
N VAL A 228 -4.32 9.79 22.25
CA VAL A 228 -3.54 10.57 21.27
C VAL A 228 -3.16 11.88 21.95
N PHE A 229 -1.87 12.12 22.16
CA PHE A 229 -1.35 13.47 22.35
C PHE A 229 -0.81 13.97 21.01
N SER A 230 -1.21 15.21 20.70
CA SER A 230 -0.80 16.07 19.60
C SER A 230 0.71 16.23 19.46
#